data_AF-A0A848X3T1-F1
#
_entry.id   AF-A0A848X3T1-F1
#
_cell.length_a   1.000
_cell.length_b   1.000
_cell.length_c   1.000
_cell.angle_alpha   90.00
_cell.angle_beta   90.00
_cell.angle_gamma   90.00
#
_symmetry.space_group_name_H-M   'P 1'
#
loop_
_entity.id
_entity.type
_entity.pdbx_description
1 polymer ?
#
loop_
_entity_poly.entity_id
_entity_poly.type
_entity_poly.pdbx_seq_one_letter_code
_entity_poly.pdbx_strand_id
1 'polypeptide(L)'
;IYVPYTGEAHASGAQPDLSFPAVTAHEQAHQRGLARENEATFAGALAAIHADDPLARYSGWARVLRALQADLTRVDRSEWVSLRGELVPGVLRDWQDYIDYLLDSRSVAAPIVEATNDAYLRAHGVPGGIESYDRVTTLFLEWARSHDGDLRLSEP
;
A
#
# COMPACT_ATOMS: atom_id res chain seq x y z
N ILE A 1 8.09 -9.48 -0.60
CA ILE A 1 9.38 -9.19 -1.22
C ILE A 1 9.55 -9.92 -2.55
N TYR A 2 9.98 -9.19 -3.56
CA TYR A 2 10.41 -9.70 -4.84
C TYR A 2 11.92 -9.95 -4.84
N VAL A 3 12.33 -11.12 -5.34
CA VAL A 3 13.74 -11.54 -5.40
C VAL A 3 14.21 -11.46 -6.86
N PRO A 4 14.92 -10.40 -7.28
CA PRO A 4 15.22 -10.16 -8.70
C PRO A 4 16.16 -11.20 -9.31
N TYR A 5 16.96 -11.89 -8.50
CA TYR A 5 17.93 -12.88 -8.99
C TYR A 5 17.27 -14.22 -9.34
N THR A 6 16.20 -14.60 -8.63
CA THR A 6 15.42 -15.81 -8.91
C THR A 6 14.14 -15.50 -9.69
N GLY A 7 13.72 -14.24 -9.75
CA GLY A 7 12.47 -13.82 -10.38
C GLY A 7 11.23 -14.18 -9.54
N GLU A 8 11.39 -14.49 -8.25
CA GLU A 8 10.30 -14.96 -7.40
C GLU A 8 9.66 -13.83 -6.58
N ALA A 9 8.34 -13.85 -6.49
CA ALA A 9 7.55 -12.97 -5.63
C ALA A 9 7.11 -13.73 -4.37
N HIS A 10 7.44 -13.20 -3.19
CA HIS A 10 7.15 -13.84 -1.91
C HIS A 10 6.32 -12.92 -1.02
N ALA A 11 5.19 -13.40 -0.49
CA ALA A 11 4.39 -12.71 0.50
C ALA A 11 4.40 -13.50 1.82
N SER A 12 4.56 -12.81 2.95
CA SER A 12 4.53 -13.46 4.27
C SER A 12 3.10 -13.89 4.61
N GLY A 13 2.91 -15.15 5.00
CA GLY A 13 1.63 -15.62 5.54
C GLY A 13 1.30 -15.13 6.95
N ALA A 14 2.23 -14.44 7.62
CA ALA A 14 2.01 -13.88 8.94
C ALA A 14 1.29 -12.52 8.92
N GLN A 15 1.14 -11.89 7.74
CA GLN A 15 0.41 -10.64 7.61
C GLN A 15 -1.11 -10.88 7.69
N PRO A 16 -1.90 -9.90 8.13
CA PRO A 16 -3.36 -10.02 8.15
C PRO A 16 -3.93 -10.32 6.77
N ASP A 17 -4.98 -11.14 6.73
CA ASP A 17 -5.64 -11.58 5.49
C ASP A 17 -6.07 -10.40 4.60
N LEU A 18 -6.51 -9.29 5.21
CA LEU A 18 -6.90 -8.07 4.49
C LEU A 18 -5.77 -7.49 3.63
N SER A 19 -4.51 -7.73 3.97
CA SER A 19 -3.35 -7.18 3.25
C SER A 19 -2.74 -8.18 2.29
N PHE A 20 -2.98 -9.47 2.52
CA PHE A 20 -2.25 -10.54 1.84
C PHE A 20 -2.41 -10.51 0.31
N PRO A 21 -3.61 -10.40 -0.27
CA PRO A 21 -3.77 -10.36 -1.71
C PRO A 21 -3.09 -9.15 -2.37
N ALA A 22 -3.31 -7.93 -1.85
CA ALA A 22 -2.73 -6.72 -2.42
C ALA A 22 -1.20 -6.68 -2.31
N VAL A 23 -0.63 -7.19 -1.20
CA VAL A 23 0.82 -7.33 -1.06
C VAL A 23 1.36 -8.36 -2.05
N THR A 24 0.70 -9.51 -2.18
CA THR A 24 1.09 -10.53 -3.17
C THR A 24 1.08 -9.96 -4.59
N ALA A 25 0.03 -9.23 -4.96
CA ALA A 25 -0.09 -8.57 -6.26
C ALA A 25 0.99 -7.50 -6.47
N HIS A 26 1.39 -6.76 -5.43
CA HIS A 26 2.50 -5.80 -5.47
C HIS A 26 3.85 -6.49 -5.74
N GLU A 27 4.16 -7.60 -5.08
CA GLU A 27 5.39 -8.34 -5.37
C GLU A 27 5.38 -8.97 -6.77
N GLN A 28 4.21 -9.41 -7.22
CA GLN A 28 3.98 -9.85 -8.59
C GLN A 28 4.11 -8.70 -9.62
N ALA A 29 3.83 -7.47 -9.23
CA ALA A 29 4.05 -6.28 -10.06
C ALA A 29 5.55 -6.02 -10.24
N HIS A 30 6.35 -6.14 -9.18
CA HIS A 30 7.81 -6.12 -9.28
C HIS A 30 8.35 -7.24 -10.18
N GLN A 31 7.80 -8.45 -10.06
CA GLN A 31 8.12 -9.56 -10.96
C GLN A 31 7.82 -9.25 -12.44
N ARG A 32 6.86 -8.36 -12.72
CA ARG A 32 6.51 -7.89 -14.07
C ARG A 32 7.32 -6.67 -14.52
N GLY A 33 8.33 -6.26 -13.76
CA GLY A 33 9.26 -5.20 -14.13
C GLY A 33 8.85 -3.80 -13.65
N LEU A 34 7.80 -3.66 -12.85
CA LEU A 34 7.48 -2.40 -12.18
C LEU A 34 8.45 -2.20 -11.01
N ALA A 35 9.59 -1.56 -11.27
CA ALA A 35 10.67 -1.45 -10.29
C ALA A 35 10.37 -0.45 -9.16
N ARG A 36 9.53 0.56 -9.40
CA ARG A 36 9.21 1.59 -8.39
C ARG A 36 8.10 1.12 -7.46
N GLU A 37 8.29 1.31 -6.16
CA GLU A 37 7.37 0.90 -5.09
C GLU A 37 5.95 1.48 -5.24
N ASN A 38 5.85 2.76 -5.60
CA ASN A 38 4.57 3.43 -5.82
C ASN A 38 3.81 2.85 -7.03
N GLU A 39 4.50 2.59 -8.14
CA GLU A 39 3.94 1.97 -9.35
C GLU A 39 3.53 0.52 -9.09
N ALA A 40 4.37 -0.25 -8.40
CA ALA A 40 4.06 -1.63 -8.01
C ALA A 40 2.90 -1.71 -7.02
N THR A 41 2.86 -0.80 -6.04
CA THR A 41 1.70 -0.64 -5.15
C THR A 41 0.44 -0.36 -5.93
N PHE A 42 0.49 0.63 -6.82
CA PHE A 42 -0.66 1.08 -7.59
C PHE A 42 -1.21 -0.05 -8.46
N ALA A 43 -0.33 -0.71 -9.23
CA ALA A 43 -0.69 -1.83 -10.08
C ALA A 43 -1.21 -3.02 -9.26
N GLY A 44 -0.56 -3.35 -8.14
CA GLY A 44 -0.99 -4.44 -7.26
C GLY A 44 -2.36 -4.19 -6.64
N ALA A 45 -2.63 -2.96 -6.19
CA ALA A 45 -3.95 -2.58 -5.67
C ALA A 45 -5.03 -2.64 -6.75
N LEU A 46 -4.77 -2.11 -7.95
CA LEU A 46 -5.72 -2.21 -9.07
C LEU A 46 -5.97 -3.65 -9.48
N ALA A 47 -4.94 -4.49 -9.60
CA ALA A 47 -5.09 -5.90 -9.91
C ALA A 47 -5.97 -6.61 -8.87
N ALA A 48 -5.79 -6.29 -7.58
CA ALA A 48 -6.62 -6.82 -6.50
C ALA A 48 -8.07 -6.33 -6.57
N ILE A 49 -8.31 -5.03 -6.86
CA ILE A 49 -9.66 -4.44 -7.02
C ILE A 49 -10.45 -5.10 -8.15
N HIS A 50 -9.77 -5.61 -9.17
CA HIS A 50 -10.38 -6.25 -10.34
C HIS A 50 -10.36 -7.78 -10.27
N ALA A 51 -9.94 -8.38 -9.16
CA ALA A 51 -9.97 -9.82 -8.99
C ALA A 51 -11.40 -10.34 -8.77
N ASP A 52 -11.68 -11.57 -9.21
CA ASP A 52 -12.98 -12.20 -8.96
C ASP A 52 -13.20 -12.47 -7.46
N ASP A 53 -12.11 -12.79 -6.76
CA ASP A 53 -12.11 -13.11 -5.33
C ASP A 53 -12.51 -11.89 -4.47
N PRO A 54 -13.54 -11.99 -3.61
CA PRO A 54 -13.98 -10.88 -2.77
C PRO A 54 -12.93 -10.40 -1.77
N LEU A 55 -12.10 -11.29 -1.21
CA LEU A 55 -11.04 -10.92 -0.27
C LEU A 55 -9.94 -10.13 -0.97
N ALA A 56 -9.57 -10.51 -2.20
CA ALA A 56 -8.65 -9.76 -3.03
C ALA A 56 -9.19 -8.35 -3.34
N ARG A 57 -10.46 -8.24 -3.74
CA ARG A 57 -11.08 -6.92 -3.98
C ARG A 57 -11.05 -6.04 -2.74
N TYR A 58 -11.44 -6.60 -1.60
CA TYR A 58 -11.38 -5.90 -0.33
C TYR A 58 -9.95 -5.45 0.01
N SER A 59 -8.96 -6.34 -0.19
CA SER A 59 -7.55 -6.05 0.04
C SER A 59 -7.03 -4.89 -0.80
N GLY A 60 -7.43 -4.83 -2.08
CA GLY A 60 -7.09 -3.73 -2.98
C GLY A 60 -7.66 -2.39 -2.47
N TRP A 61 -8.94 -2.35 -2.10
CA TRP A 61 -9.56 -1.15 -1.51
C TRP A 61 -8.93 -0.76 -0.17
N ALA A 62 -8.59 -1.73 0.68
CA ALA A 62 -7.89 -1.47 1.94
C ALA A 62 -6.48 -0.89 1.69
N ARG A 63 -5.80 -1.27 0.60
CA ARG A 63 -4.51 -0.66 0.22
C ARG A 63 -4.67 0.79 -0.25
N VAL A 64 -5.73 1.10 -1.01
CA VAL A 64 -6.07 2.46 -1.43
C VAL A 64 -6.39 3.33 -0.22
N LEU A 65 -7.27 2.86 0.68
CA LEU A 65 -7.67 3.60 1.88
C LEU A 65 -6.45 3.94 2.76
N ARG A 66 -5.49 3.02 2.92
CA ARG A 66 -4.23 3.27 3.65
C ARG A 66 -3.36 4.35 2.99
N ALA A 67 -3.27 4.36 1.65
CA ALA A 67 -2.56 5.42 0.94
C ALA A 67 -3.21 6.79 1.16
N LEU A 68 -4.53 6.86 0.99
CA LEU A 68 -5.31 8.07 1.23
C LEU A 68 -5.19 8.55 2.67
N GLN A 69 -5.26 7.64 3.64
CA GLN A 69 -5.08 7.98 5.06
C GLN A 69 -3.72 8.62 5.31
N ALA A 70 -2.63 8.03 4.80
CA ALA A 70 -1.27 8.53 5.01
C ALA A 70 -1.10 9.96 4.48
N ASP A 71 -1.61 10.25 3.28
CA ASP A 71 -1.51 11.59 2.69
C ASP A 71 -2.53 12.58 3.27
N LEU A 72 -3.80 12.18 3.45
CA LEU A 72 -4.85 13.04 3.96
C LEU A 72 -4.59 13.44 5.41
N THR A 73 -4.11 12.53 6.26
CA THR A 73 -3.76 12.86 7.66
C THR A 73 -2.68 13.95 7.75
N ARG A 74 -1.80 14.04 6.75
CA ARG A 74 -0.75 15.07 6.67
C ARG A 74 -1.28 16.41 6.18
N VAL A 75 -2.22 16.39 5.24
CA VAL A 75 -2.75 17.60 4.60
C VAL A 75 -3.95 18.17 5.37
N ASP A 76 -4.88 17.33 5.79
CA ASP A 76 -6.06 17.68 6.59
C ASP A 76 -6.45 16.52 7.53
N ARG A 77 -5.93 16.58 8.76
CA ARG A 77 -6.22 15.57 9.78
C ARG A 77 -7.69 15.55 10.20
N SER A 78 -8.35 16.71 10.27
CA SER A 78 -9.76 16.79 10.65
C SER A 78 -10.64 16.05 9.67
N GLU A 79 -10.38 16.25 8.38
CA GLU A 79 -11.11 15.58 7.31
C GLU A 79 -10.96 14.06 7.38
N TRP A 80 -9.72 13.57 7.58
CA TRP A 80 -9.50 12.14 7.79
C TRP A 80 -10.29 11.60 8.99
N VAL A 81 -10.32 12.32 10.12
CA VAL A 81 -11.07 11.89 11.31
C VAL A 81 -12.57 11.80 11.02
N SER A 82 -13.11 12.77 10.27
CA SER A 82 -14.52 12.75 9.85
C SER A 82 -14.83 11.53 8.98
N LEU A 83 -14.08 11.34 7.88
CA LEU A 83 -14.26 10.23 6.94
C LEU A 83 -14.06 8.87 7.60
N ARG A 84 -13.09 8.74 8.51
CA ARG A 84 -12.88 7.52 9.30
C ARG A 84 -14.11 7.18 10.14
N GLY A 85 -14.83 8.18 10.64
CA GLY A 85 -16.07 8.00 11.39
C GLY A 85 -17.22 7.40 10.58
N GLU A 86 -17.15 7.48 9.24
CA GLU A 86 -18.14 6.92 8.33
C GLU A 86 -17.85 5.47 7.93
N LEU A 87 -16.66 4.95 8.24
CA LEU A 87 -16.28 3.58 7.93
C LEU A 87 -17.10 2.58 8.74
N VAL A 88 -17.51 1.49 8.09
CA VAL A 88 -18.25 0.41 8.76
C VAL A 88 -17.38 -0.28 9.81
N PRO A 89 -17.96 -0.80 10.91
CA PRO A 89 -17.20 -1.39 12.02
C PRO A 89 -16.23 -2.51 11.60
N GLY A 90 -16.60 -3.31 10.59
CA GLY A 90 -15.73 -4.37 10.07
C GLY A 90 -14.42 -3.84 9.49
N VAL A 91 -14.49 -2.74 8.73
CA VAL A 91 -13.29 -2.09 8.16
C VAL A 91 -12.41 -1.52 9.26
N LEU A 92 -13.01 -0.90 10.28
CA LEU A 92 -12.27 -0.34 11.42
C LEU A 92 -11.53 -1.43 12.22
N ARG A 93 -12.17 -2.59 12.43
CA ARG A 93 -11.54 -3.74 13.09
C ARG A 93 -10.34 -4.25 12.27
N ASP A 94 -10.56 -4.57 11.00
CA ASP A 94 -9.51 -5.12 10.15
C ASP A 94 -8.33 -4.12 10.04
N TRP A 95 -8.64 -2.84 9.97
CA TRP A 95 -7.65 -1.77 10.00
C TRP A 95 -6.83 -1.75 11.29
N GLN A 96 -7.46 -1.97 12.44
CA GLN A 96 -6.77 -2.06 13.72
C GLN A 96 -5.86 -3.29 13.75
N ASP A 97 -6.32 -4.44 13.27
CA ASP A 97 -5.52 -5.67 13.18
C ASP A 97 -4.25 -5.45 12.33
N TYR A 98 -4.37 -4.67 11.25
CA TYR A 98 -3.20 -4.24 10.46
C TYR A 98 -2.24 -3.35 11.22
N ILE A 99 -2.74 -2.37 11.97
CA ILE A 99 -1.89 -1.49 12.80
C ILE A 99 -1.16 -2.32 13.86
N ASP A 100 -1.86 -3.22 14.54
CA ASP A 100 -1.29 -4.05 15.59
C ASP A 100 -0.19 -4.97 15.04
N TYR A 101 -0.43 -5.59 13.88
CA TYR A 101 0.59 -6.33 13.14
C TYR A 101 1.83 -5.49 12.83
N LEU A 102 1.65 -4.26 12.34
CA LEU A 102 2.77 -3.37 12.05
C LEU A 102 3.56 -3.01 13.31
N LEU A 103 2.88 -2.70 14.41
CA LEU A 103 3.52 -2.37 15.68
C LEU A 103 4.32 -3.55 16.23
N ASP A 104 3.76 -4.76 16.17
CA ASP A 104 4.44 -5.99 16.58
C ASP A 104 5.68 -6.26 15.70
N SER A 105 5.53 -6.20 14.38
CA SER A 105 6.63 -6.40 13.42
C SER A 105 7.76 -5.37 13.57
N ARG A 106 7.42 -4.11 13.87
CA ARG A 106 8.40 -3.04 14.15
C ARG A 106 9.11 -3.26 15.47
N SER A 107 8.42 -3.72 16.51
CA SER A 107 9.06 -4.05 17.79
C SER A 107 10.13 -5.14 17.65
N VAL A 108 9.95 -6.07 16.71
CA VAL A 108 10.94 -7.11 16.36
C VAL A 108 12.10 -6.56 15.52
N ALA A 109 11.88 -5.52 14.70
CA ALA A 109 12.87 -4.96 13.77
C ALA A 109 13.60 -3.68 14.25
N ALA A 110 13.23 -3.11 15.41
CA ALA A 110 13.35 -1.68 15.67
C ALA A 110 14.76 -1.02 15.57
N PRO A 111 15.86 -1.44 16.21
CA PRO A 111 17.00 -0.50 16.29
C PRO A 111 17.97 -0.56 15.11
N ILE A 112 18.18 -1.72 14.50
CA ILE A 112 19.31 -1.95 13.58
C ILE A 112 18.91 -1.71 12.12
N VAL A 113 17.66 -2.07 11.76
CA VAL A 113 17.20 -1.98 10.37
C VAL A 113 16.87 -0.53 9.99
N GLU A 114 16.24 0.23 10.88
CA GLU A 114 15.93 1.65 10.62
C GLU A 114 17.20 2.49 10.45
N ALA A 115 18.22 2.30 11.30
CA ALA A 115 19.49 3.04 11.18
C ALA A 115 20.29 2.66 9.92
N THR A 116 20.27 1.38 9.52
CA THR A 116 21.00 0.92 8.34
C THR A 116 20.32 1.36 7.04
N ASN A 117 18.98 1.33 6.99
CA ASN A 117 18.20 1.73 5.83
C ASN A 117 18.27 3.25 5.61
N ASP A 118 18.12 4.05 6.67
CA ASP A 118 18.24 5.52 6.58
C ASP A 118 19.67 5.95 6.19
N ALA A 119 20.71 5.29 6.70
CA ALA A 119 22.09 5.55 6.30
C ALA A 119 22.40 5.16 4.84
N TYR A 120 21.90 4.00 4.40
CA TYR A 120 22.06 3.53 3.01
C TYR A 120 21.39 4.49 2.01
N LEU A 121 20.17 4.93 2.29
CA LEU A 121 19.41 5.83 1.41
C LEU A 121 20.02 7.25 1.35
N ARG A 122 20.60 7.74 2.46
CA ARG A 122 21.33 9.01 2.48
C ARG A 122 22.65 8.94 1.72
N ALA A 123 23.39 7.83 1.82
CA ALA A 123 24.64 7.63 1.11
C ALA A 123 24.46 7.57 -0.43
N HIS A 124 23.27 7.17 -0.90
CA HIS A 124 22.91 7.13 -2.31
C HIS A 124 22.19 8.40 -2.82
N GLY A 125 22.24 9.50 -2.06
CA GLY A 125 22.04 10.84 -2.60
C GLY A 125 20.59 11.24 -2.89
N VAL A 126 19.61 10.68 -2.18
CA VAL A 126 18.20 11.12 -2.24
C VAL A 126 18.00 12.36 -1.33
N PRO A 127 17.99 13.60 -1.86
CA PRO A 127 17.86 14.80 -1.04
C PRO A 127 16.36 15.02 -0.77
N GLY A 128 15.92 14.75 0.46
CA GLY A 128 14.54 14.97 0.90
C GLY A 128 13.88 13.79 1.62
N GLY A 129 14.53 12.62 1.68
CA GLY A 129 13.89 11.40 2.16
C GLY A 129 12.76 10.92 1.24
N ILE A 130 12.18 9.77 1.54
CA ILE A 130 11.15 9.06 0.74
C ILE A 130 9.90 9.92 0.42
N GLU A 131 9.70 11.06 1.09
CA GLU A 131 8.41 11.78 1.12
C GLU A 131 8.00 12.48 -0.18
N SER A 132 8.91 12.78 -1.11
CA SER A 132 8.56 13.56 -2.33
C SER A 132 8.33 12.72 -3.59
N TYR A 133 8.72 11.43 -3.59
CA TYR A 133 8.66 10.58 -4.78
C TYR A 133 7.68 9.39 -4.68
N ASP A 134 7.11 9.13 -3.49
CA ASP A 134 6.37 7.90 -3.17
C ASP A 134 4.84 8.06 -3.04
N ARG A 135 4.25 9.09 -3.68
CA ARG A 135 2.80 9.35 -3.56
C ARG A 135 1.97 8.48 -4.50
N VAL A 136 1.81 7.19 -4.17
CA VAL A 136 0.84 6.29 -4.82
C VAL A 136 -0.57 6.88 -4.85
N THR A 137 -0.95 7.71 -3.87
CA THR A 137 -2.20 8.48 -3.89
C THR A 137 -2.38 9.28 -5.16
N THR A 138 -1.31 9.88 -5.69
CA THR A 138 -1.37 10.64 -6.96
C THR A 138 -1.75 9.71 -8.10
N LEU A 139 -1.15 8.51 -8.18
CA LEU A 139 -1.48 7.53 -9.22
C LEU A 139 -2.96 7.10 -9.14
N PHE A 140 -3.49 6.88 -7.93
CA PHE A 140 -4.91 6.59 -7.73
C PHE A 140 -5.81 7.76 -8.16
N LEU A 141 -5.45 9.00 -7.80
CA LEU A 141 -6.23 10.17 -8.17
C LEU A 141 -6.22 10.42 -9.68
N GLU A 142 -5.07 10.29 -10.35
CA GLU A 142 -4.99 10.44 -11.80
C GLU A 142 -5.76 9.34 -12.53
N TRP A 143 -5.71 8.11 -12.03
CA TRP A 143 -6.53 7.01 -12.57
C TRP A 143 -8.02 7.29 -12.41
N ALA A 144 -8.47 7.67 -11.21
CA ALA A 144 -9.87 7.98 -10.97
C ALA A 144 -10.35 9.12 -11.87
N ARG A 145 -9.53 10.17 -12.07
CA ARG A 145 -9.86 11.27 -12.98
C ARG A 145 -10.01 10.84 -14.43
N SER A 146 -9.28 9.80 -14.88
CA SER A 146 -9.43 9.25 -16.23
C SER A 146 -10.54 8.20 -16.36
N HIS A 147 -11.20 7.82 -15.25
CA HIS A 147 -12.24 6.79 -15.20
C HIS A 147 -13.49 7.27 -14.42
N ASP A 148 -13.98 8.48 -14.72
CA ASP A 148 -15.22 9.04 -14.17
C ASP A 148 -15.32 9.06 -12.63
N GLY A 149 -14.17 9.13 -11.95
CA GLY A 149 -14.07 9.16 -10.49
C GLY A 149 -14.03 7.78 -9.82
N ASP A 150 -13.95 6.67 -10.57
CA ASP A 150 -13.84 5.32 -10.03
C ASP A 150 -12.42 4.74 -10.24
N LEU A 151 -11.99 3.84 -9.36
CA LEU A 151 -10.80 3.01 -9.57
C LEU A 151 -11.11 1.73 -10.34
N ARG A 152 -12.39 1.38 -10.48
CA ARG A 152 -12.83 0.27 -11.33
C ARG A 152 -12.82 0.69 -12.80
N LEU A 153 -12.54 -0.26 -13.67
CA LEU A 153 -12.78 -0.11 -15.10
C LEU A 153 -14.29 0.01 -15.34
N SER A 154 -14.69 0.97 -16.17
CA SER A 154 -16.05 1.02 -16.70
C SER A 154 -16.37 -0.31 -17.39
N GLU A 155 -17.53 -0.88 -17.12
CA GLU A 155 -17.96 -2.05 -17.91
C GLU A 155 -18.08 -1.63 -19.39
N PRO A 156 -17.61 -2.47 -20.32
CA PRO A 156 -17.66 -2.18 -21.76
C PRO A 156 -19.09 -2.07 -22.31
#